data_AF-A0A9D6Y4Q3-F1
#
_entry.id   AF-A0A9D6Y4Q3-F1
#
_cell.length_a   1.000
_cell.length_b   1.000
_cell.length_c   1.000
_cell.angle_alpha   90.00
_cell.angle_beta   90.00
_cell.angle_gamma   90.00
#
_symmetry.space_group_name_H-M   'P 1'
#
loop_
_entity.id
_entity.type
_entity.pdbx_description
1 polymer ?
#
loop_
_entity_poly.entity_id
_entity_poly.type
_entity_poly.pdbx_seq_one_letter_code
_entity_poly.pdbx_strand_id
1 'polypeptide(L)'
;MVELVTPKIEVRTQGDHGRFVVEPLESGFGITLGNAIRRVLLGSLTGAAITWVKVEEVQHEFSTIPCVKENTTDLLLNIKQIRLRALSDRPGKLVLGVAGEGKVTAGDIQPSADYEIANP
;
A
#
# COMPACT_ATOMS: atom_id res chain seq x y z
N MET A 1 8.86 3.18 47.22
CA MET A 1 9.50 2.61 46.02
C MET A 1 8.36 2.20 45.11
N VAL A 2 8.16 2.89 43.99
CA VAL A 2 7.07 2.56 43.05
C VAL A 2 7.51 1.30 42.29
N GLU A 3 6.76 0.22 42.42
CA GLU A 3 6.98 -1.00 41.65
C GLU A 3 6.72 -0.68 40.17
N LEU A 4 7.79 -0.71 39.37
CA LEU A 4 7.69 -0.55 37.91
C LEU A 4 6.98 -1.79 37.35
N VAL A 5 5.76 -1.58 36.85
CA VAL A 5 4.99 -2.63 36.18
C VAL A 5 5.68 -2.95 34.86
N THR A 6 6.10 -4.20 34.67
CA THR A 6 6.68 -4.66 33.41
C THR A 6 5.56 -5.10 32.47
N PRO A 7 5.31 -4.39 31.35
CA PRO A 7 4.25 -4.76 30.42
C PRO A 7 4.59 -6.04 29.65
N LYS A 8 3.57 -6.87 29.39
CA LYS A 8 3.64 -8.01 28.48
C LYS A 8 2.94 -7.66 27.17
N ILE A 9 3.40 -8.26 26.08
CA ILE A 9 2.85 -8.07 24.75
C ILE A 9 2.29 -9.41 24.25
N GLU A 10 0.98 -9.48 24.03
CA GLU A 10 0.33 -10.58 23.32
C GLU A 10 0.13 -10.19 21.86
N VAL A 11 0.53 -11.07 20.94
CA VAL A 11 0.47 -10.84 19.50
C VAL A 11 -0.45 -11.86 18.87
N ARG A 12 -1.42 -11.40 18.07
CA ARG A 12 -2.27 -12.24 17.23
C ARG A 12 -2.19 -11.74 15.78
N THR A 13 -1.79 -12.62 14.87
CA THR A 13 -1.63 -12.30 13.45
C THR A 13 -2.50 -13.21 12.59
N GLN A 14 -3.23 -12.62 11.65
CA GLN A 14 -4.04 -13.33 10.66
C GLN A 14 -3.89 -12.64 9.30
N GLY A 15 -3.20 -13.26 8.35
CA GLY A 15 -2.96 -12.67 7.03
C GLY A 15 -2.22 -11.33 7.14
N ASP A 16 -2.79 -10.28 6.58
CA ASP A 16 -2.28 -8.90 6.65
C ASP A 16 -2.78 -8.10 7.87
N HIS A 17 -3.52 -8.74 8.77
CA HIS A 17 -4.01 -8.14 10.01
C HIS A 17 -3.20 -8.61 11.23
N GLY A 18 -2.71 -7.66 12.03
CA GLY A 18 -2.04 -7.91 13.31
C GLY A 18 -2.71 -7.16 14.45
N ARG A 19 -3.00 -7.86 15.55
CA ARG A 19 -3.51 -7.31 16.81
C ARG A 19 -2.47 -7.50 17.91
N PHE A 20 -2.12 -6.39 18.55
CA PHE A 20 -1.16 -6.34 19.66
C PHE A 20 -1.90 -5.87 20.92
N VAL A 21 -1.78 -6.63 22.01
CA VAL A 21 -2.33 -6.27 23.33
C VAL A 21 -1.16 -6.08 24.28
N VAL A 22 -1.09 -4.92 24.93
CA VAL A 22 -0.01 -4.57 25.85
C VAL A 22 -0.58 -4.27 27.23
N GLU A 23 -0.25 -5.10 28.21
CA GLU A 23 -0.74 -4.98 29.58
C GLU A 23 0.21 -5.64 30.60
N PRO A 24 0.26 -5.17 31.86
CA PRO A 24 -0.41 -3.99 32.38
C PRO A 24 0.40 -2.71 32.08
N LEU A 25 -0.29 -1.58 31.97
CA LEU A 25 0.30 -0.26 31.78
C LEU A 25 -0.16 0.68 32.88
N GLU A 26 0.71 1.61 33.27
CA GLU A 26 0.32 2.72 34.15
C GLU A 26 -0.77 3.59 33.49
N SER A 27 -1.59 4.21 34.32
CA SER A 27 -2.64 5.12 33.85
C SER A 27 -2.04 6.22 32.96
N GLY A 28 -2.63 6.43 31.78
CA GLY A 28 -2.17 7.41 30.79
C GLY A 28 -1.12 6.88 29.79
N PHE A 29 -0.32 5.86 30.13
CA PHE A 29 0.71 5.34 29.22
C PHE A 29 0.14 4.70 27.95
N GLY A 30 -1.06 4.11 28.03
CA GLY A 30 -1.74 3.56 26.86
C GLY A 30 -2.00 4.61 25.76
N ILE A 31 -2.38 5.83 26.14
CA ILE A 31 -2.62 6.93 25.17
C ILE A 31 -1.28 7.43 24.61
N THR A 32 -0.28 7.62 25.46
CA THR A 32 1.05 8.08 25.07
C THR A 32 1.69 7.13 24.05
N LEU A 33 1.68 5.83 24.34
CA LEU A 33 2.22 4.80 23.44
C LEU A 33 1.37 4.63 22.18
N GLY A 34 0.06 4.52 22.32
CA GLY A 34 -0.85 4.30 21.19
C GLY A 34 -0.79 5.43 20.15
N ASN A 35 -0.76 6.69 20.60
CA ASN A 35 -0.63 7.83 19.69
C ASN A 35 0.73 7.89 19.01
N ALA A 36 1.82 7.61 19.74
CA ALA A 36 3.15 7.58 19.16
C ALA A 36 3.27 6.50 18.07
N ILE A 37 2.85 5.27 18.38
CA ILE A 37 2.88 4.14 17.44
C ILE A 37 1.99 4.43 16.22
N ARG A 38 0.77 4.94 16.41
CA ARG A 38 -0.13 5.32 15.31
C ARG A 38 0.53 6.33 14.36
N ARG A 39 1.19 7.37 14.90
CA ARG A 39 1.85 8.39 14.08
C ARG A 39 3.01 7.82 13.27
N VAL A 40 3.83 6.97 13.88
CA VAL A 40 4.97 6.34 13.21
C VAL A 40 4.48 5.40 12.10
N LEU A 41 3.50 4.54 12.39
CA LEU A 41 2.96 3.58 11.42
C LEU A 41 2.26 4.26 10.23
N LEU A 42 1.56 5.37 10.44
CA LEU A 42 0.85 6.07 9.36
C LEU A 42 1.70 7.07 8.58
N GLY A 43 2.82 7.55 9.14
CA GLY A 43 3.53 8.70 8.59
C GLY A 43 5.02 8.53 8.32
N SER A 44 5.67 7.47 8.84
CA SER A 44 7.13 7.34 8.80
C SER A 44 7.62 6.01 8.24
N LEU A 45 6.72 5.15 7.77
CA LEU A 45 7.11 3.91 7.11
C LEU A 45 7.57 4.21 5.68
N THR A 46 8.73 3.65 5.34
CA THR A 46 9.25 3.64 3.97
C THR A 46 8.42 2.70 3.11
N GLY A 47 8.08 3.12 1.90
CA GLY A 47 7.33 2.31 0.95
C GLY A 47 7.45 2.85 -0.46
N ALA A 48 6.88 2.13 -1.42
CA ALA A 48 6.79 2.54 -2.82
C ALA A 48 5.33 2.72 -3.21
N ALA A 49 5.07 3.75 -4.01
CA ALA A 49 3.75 4.03 -4.57
C ALA A 49 3.89 4.61 -5.97
N ILE A 50 2.85 4.40 -6.79
CA ILE A 50 2.76 4.97 -8.12
C ILE A 50 2.43 6.46 -7.99
N THR A 51 3.29 7.32 -8.52
CA THR A 51 3.17 8.78 -8.39
C THR A 51 2.45 9.44 -9.56
N TRP A 52 2.56 8.86 -10.76
CA TRP A 52 1.86 9.32 -11.95
C TRP A 52 1.64 8.14 -12.91
N VAL A 53 0.68 8.29 -13.81
CA VAL A 53 0.35 7.30 -14.86
C VAL A 53 0.18 8.06 -16.17
N LYS A 54 0.67 7.49 -17.28
CA LYS A 54 0.34 7.96 -18.63
C LYS A 54 -0.44 6.86 -19.32
N VAL A 55 -1.64 7.20 -19.76
CA VAL A 55 -2.51 6.33 -20.56
C VAL A 55 -2.51 6.86 -21.98
N GLU A 56 -2.33 5.99 -22.96
CA GLU A 56 -2.36 6.38 -24.37
C GLU A 56 -3.77 6.78 -24.77
N GLU A 57 -3.88 7.76 -25.68
CA GLU A 57 -5.17 8.27 -26.22
C GLU A 57 -6.12 8.93 -25.21
N VAL A 58 -5.72 9.05 -23.94
CA VAL A 58 -6.46 9.73 -22.87
C VAL A 58 -5.93 11.14 -22.69
N GLN A 59 -6.77 12.15 -22.92
CA GLN A 59 -6.39 13.56 -22.75
C GLN A 59 -6.49 14.03 -21.29
N HIS A 60 -7.45 13.51 -20.54
CA HIS A 60 -7.71 13.88 -19.16
C HIS A 60 -8.37 12.75 -18.36
N GLU A 61 -8.29 12.84 -17.03
CA GLU A 61 -8.80 11.85 -16.07
C GLU A 61 -10.30 11.55 -16.15
N PHE A 62 -11.10 12.46 -16.70
CA PHE A 62 -12.55 12.25 -16.88
C PHE A 62 -12.95 11.59 -18.20
N SER A 63 -11.98 11.16 -19.03
CA SER A 63 -12.27 10.56 -20.33
C SER A 63 -12.46 9.05 -20.23
N THR A 64 -13.16 8.48 -21.20
CA THR A 64 -13.33 7.03 -21.36
C THR A 64 -12.18 6.47 -22.16
N ILE A 65 -11.73 5.26 -21.80
CA ILE A 65 -10.68 4.56 -22.53
C ILE A 65 -11.36 3.68 -23.60
N PRO A 66 -10.96 3.79 -24.89
CA PRO A 66 -11.50 2.94 -25.94
C PRO A 66 -11.35 1.45 -25.59
N CYS A 67 -12.39 0.66 -25.88
CA CYS A 67 -12.38 -0.79 -25.67
C CYS A 67 -12.21 -1.27 -24.21
N VAL A 68 -12.34 -0.38 -23.23
CA VAL A 68 -12.30 -0.70 -21.80
C VAL A 68 -13.65 -0.37 -21.17
N LYS A 69 -14.13 -1.24 -20.28
CA LYS A 69 -15.43 -1.07 -19.61
C LYS A 69 -15.41 0.03 -18.55
N GLU A 70 -14.29 0.19 -17.86
CA GLU A 70 -14.06 1.17 -16.81
C GLU A 70 -13.63 2.53 -17.39
N ASN A 71 -13.92 3.62 -16.68
CA ASN A 71 -13.42 4.94 -17.07
C ASN A 71 -11.99 5.17 -16.53
N THR A 72 -11.36 6.29 -16.94
CA THR A 72 -9.99 6.61 -16.50
C THR A 72 -9.90 6.83 -14.99
N THR A 73 -10.91 7.44 -14.34
CA THR A 73 -10.94 7.63 -12.88
C THR A 73 -10.96 6.30 -12.12
N ASP A 74 -11.78 5.35 -12.56
CA ASP A 74 -11.88 4.01 -11.97
C ASP A 74 -10.55 3.28 -12.08
N LEU A 75 -9.90 3.37 -13.25
CA LEU A 75 -8.55 2.84 -13.46
C LEU A 75 -7.54 3.48 -12.50
N LEU A 76 -7.56 4.80 -12.34
CA LEU A 76 -6.66 5.51 -11.41
C LEU A 76 -6.88 5.08 -9.94
N LEU A 77 -8.12 4.82 -9.54
CA LEU A 77 -8.42 4.31 -8.19
C LEU A 77 -7.90 2.87 -8.01
N ASN A 78 -8.06 2.02 -9.02
CA ASN A 78 -7.51 0.66 -9.01
C ASN A 78 -5.97 0.67 -8.94
N ILE A 79 -5.32 1.56 -9.69
CA ILE A 79 -3.86 1.72 -9.67
C ILE A 79 -3.36 2.12 -8.28
N LYS A 80 -4.08 2.97 -7.55
CA LYS A 80 -3.73 3.33 -6.15
C LYS A 80 -3.77 2.14 -5.19
N GLN A 81 -4.46 1.05 -5.52
CA GLN A 81 -4.51 -0.17 -4.71
C GLN A 81 -3.36 -1.14 -4.98
N ILE A 82 -2.53 -0.87 -5.99
CA ILE A 82 -1.37 -1.71 -6.31
C ILE A 82 -0.30 -1.51 -5.24
N ARG A 83 0.10 -2.61 -4.59
CA ARG A 83 1.13 -2.68 -3.56
C ARG A 83 2.44 -3.01 -4.23
N LEU A 84 3.37 -2.06 -4.22
CA LEU A 84 4.71 -2.22 -4.77
C LEU A 84 5.72 -2.48 -3.66
N ARG A 85 6.64 -3.41 -3.91
CA ARG A 85 7.85 -3.59 -3.12
C ARG A 85 9.02 -3.05 -3.91
N ALA A 86 9.68 -2.02 -3.38
CA ALA A 86 10.92 -1.52 -3.94
C ALA A 86 12.07 -2.51 -3.69
N LEU A 87 12.80 -2.84 -4.75
CA LEU A 87 14.06 -3.56 -4.70
C LEU A 87 15.26 -2.60 -4.79
N SER A 88 15.04 -1.38 -5.26
CA SER A 88 16.01 -0.29 -5.28
C SER A 88 15.36 1.04 -4.87
N ASP A 89 16.18 2.00 -4.40
CA ASP A 89 15.73 3.35 -4.00
C ASP A 89 15.63 4.34 -5.17
N ARG A 90 15.62 3.83 -6.42
CA ARG A 90 15.60 4.68 -7.61
C ARG A 90 14.19 4.73 -8.20
N PRO A 91 13.75 5.88 -8.75
CA PRO A 91 12.52 5.94 -9.52
C PRO A 91 12.60 4.99 -10.72
N GLY A 92 11.58 4.15 -10.89
CA GLY A 92 11.44 3.27 -12.05
C GLY A 92 10.14 3.50 -12.79
N LYS A 93 10.02 2.83 -13.94
CA LYS A 93 8.81 2.83 -14.77
C LYS A 93 8.31 1.41 -14.89
N LEU A 94 7.00 1.26 -14.79
CA LEU A 94 6.28 0.02 -15.06
C LEU A 94 5.46 0.23 -16.33
N VAL A 95 5.36 -0.81 -17.15
CA VAL A 95 4.64 -0.76 -18.43
C VAL A 95 3.58 -1.85 -18.44
N LEU A 96 2.35 -1.47 -18.79
CA LEU A 96 1.25 -2.40 -19.00
C LEU A 96 0.92 -2.40 -20.49
N GLY A 97 1.10 -3.55 -21.14
CA GLY A 97 0.79 -3.73 -22.55
C GLY A 97 -0.05 -4.99 -22.73
N VAL A 98 -1.36 -4.81 -22.87
CA VAL A 98 -2.32 -5.90 -23.05
C VAL A 98 -3.09 -5.68 -24.33
N ALA A 99 -3.32 -6.76 -25.08
CA ALA A 99 -4.11 -6.77 -26.30
C ALA A 99 -5.09 -7.94 -26.28
N GLY A 100 -6.27 -7.73 -26.86
CA GLY A 100 -7.34 -8.73 -26.89
C GLY A 100 -8.37 -8.57 -25.77
N GLU A 101 -9.38 -9.43 -25.79
CA GLU A 101 -10.46 -9.43 -24.80
C GLU A 101 -10.03 -10.18 -23.53
N GLY A 102 -10.29 -9.58 -22.37
CA GLY A 102 -9.96 -10.22 -21.09
C GLY A 102 -10.04 -9.26 -19.91
N LYS A 103 -9.87 -9.82 -18.71
CA LYS A 103 -9.70 -9.04 -17.49
C LYS A 103 -8.22 -8.75 -17.31
N VAL A 104 -7.87 -7.47 -17.18
CA VAL A 104 -6.51 -7.03 -16.85
C VAL A 104 -6.33 -7.00 -15.34
N THR A 105 -5.18 -7.47 -14.87
CA THR A 105 -4.79 -7.58 -13.46
C THR A 105 -3.44 -6.90 -13.22
N ALA A 106 -3.06 -6.72 -11.95
CA ALA A 106 -1.75 -6.12 -11.65
C ALA A 106 -0.60 -7.05 -12.07
N GLY A 107 -0.84 -8.36 -12.11
CA GLY A 107 0.10 -9.37 -12.63
C GLY A 107 0.44 -9.22 -14.11
N ASP A 108 -0.38 -8.52 -14.90
CA ASP A 108 -0.11 -8.28 -16.33
C ASP A 108 0.87 -7.11 -16.57
N ILE A 109 1.22 -6.37 -15.52
CA ILE A 109 2.21 -5.30 -15.59
C ILE A 109 3.59 -5.92 -15.76
N GLN A 110 4.34 -5.43 -16.75
CA GLN A 110 5.67 -5.93 -17.03
C GLN A 110 6.61 -5.68 -15.85
N PRO A 111 7.31 -6.72 -15.35
CA PRO A 111 8.19 -6.59 -14.21
C PRO A 111 9.38 -5.67 -14.54
N SER A 112 9.75 -4.84 -13.57
CA SER A 112 10.96 -4.02 -13.64
C SER A 112 12.01 -4.57 -12.66
N ALA A 113 13.29 -4.34 -12.92
CA ALA A 113 14.37 -4.75 -12.02
C ALA A 113 14.31 -4.03 -10.66
N ASP A 114 13.65 -2.87 -10.61
CA ASP A 114 13.62 -2.02 -9.42
C ASP A 114 12.38 -2.27 -8.52
N TYR A 115 11.34 -2.96 -9.01
CA TYR A 115 10.07 -3.14 -8.28
C TYR A 115 9.44 -4.52 -8.50
N GLU A 116 8.84 -5.04 -7.43
CA GLU A 116 8.03 -6.26 -7.41
C GLU A 116 6.57 -5.91 -7.05
N ILE A 117 5.60 -6.55 -7.72
CA ILE A 117 4.17 -6.37 -7.43
C ILE A 117 3.77 -7.37 -6.35
N ALA A 118 3.40 -6.86 -5.17
CA ALA A 118 3.09 -7.68 -4.00
C ALA A 118 1.65 -8.24 -4.01
N ASN A 119 0.76 -7.68 -4.85
CA ASN A 119 -0.61 -8.14 -5.06
C ASN A 119 -0.93 -8.21 -6.57
N PRO A 120 -0.49 -9.28 -7.27
CA PRO A 120 -0.74 -9.45 -8.70
C PRO A 120 -2.23 -9.60 -9.03
#